data_AF-A0A650A6A1-F1
#
_entry.id   AF-A0A650A6A1-F1
#
_cell.length_a   1.000
_cell.length_b   1.000
_cell.length_c   1.000
_cell.angle_alpha   90.00
_cell.angle_beta   90.00
_cell.angle_gamma   90.00
#
_symmetry.space_group_name_H-M   'P 1'
#
loop_
_entity.id
_entity.type
_entity.pdbx_description
1 polymer ?
#
loop_
_entity_poly.entity_id
_entity_poly.type
_entity_poly.pdbx_seq_one_letter_code
_entity_poly.pdbx_strand_id
1 'polypeptide(L)' 'MIDMVLEQLSTIVYAVIAGLLSVGGFLVESAGIDTLMAGQSALGAWEAVVGVLLLVAGVKLIREKVLVEFSDV' A
#
# COMPACT_ATOMS: atom_id res chain seq x y z
N MET A 1 -30.80 -4.13 -1.16
CA MET A 1 -30.01 -5.18 -0.47
C MET A 1 -28.77 -5.56 -1.28
N ILE A 2 -28.89 -5.82 -2.59
CA ILE A 2 -27.72 -6.12 -3.44
C ILE A 2 -26.73 -4.95 -3.52
N ASP A 3 -27.22 -3.71 -3.61
CA ASP A 3 -26.35 -2.52 -3.73
C ASP A 3 -25.41 -2.35 -2.54
N MET A 4 -25.93 -2.52 -1.31
CA MET A 4 -25.15 -2.50 -0.08
C MET A 4 -24.08 -3.60 -0.02
N VAL A 5 -24.37 -4.80 -0.56
CA VAL A 5 -23.39 -5.89 -0.63
C VAL A 5 -22.28 -5.57 -1.64
N LEU A 6 -22.62 -4.94 -2.77
CA LEU A 6 -21.65 -4.53 -3.79
C LEU A 6 -20.73 -3.41 -3.29
N GLU A 7 -21.27 -2.48 -2.52
CA GLU A 7 -20.53 -1.39 -1.89
C GLU A 7 -19.52 -1.93 -0.86
N GLN A 8 -19.96 -2.78 0.07
CA GLN A 8 -19.08 -3.44 1.04
C GLN A 8 -18.00 -4.31 0.37
N LEU A 9 -18.36 -5.04 -0.69
CA LEU A 9 -17.41 -5.84 -1.44
C LEU A 9 -16.33 -4.97 -2.08
N SER A 10 -16.71 -3.81 -2.63
CA SER A 10 -15.77 -2.85 -3.22
C SER A 10 -14.80 -2.30 -2.17
N THR A 11 -15.31 -1.95 -0.99
CA THR A 11 -14.49 -1.48 0.15
C THR A 11 -13.51 -2.56 0.63
N ILE A 12 -13.95 -3.82 0.71
CA ILE A 12 -13.08 -4.96 1.04
C ILE A 12 -11.97 -5.12 0.00
N VAL A 13 -12.31 -5.04 -1.30
CA VAL A 13 -11.32 -5.13 -2.38
C VAL A 13 -10.26 -4.02 -2.25
N TYR A 14 -10.68 -2.77 -2.00
CA TYR A 14 -9.75 -1.67 -1.79
C TYR A 14 -8.89 -1.84 -0.54
N ALA A 15 -9.45 -2.35 0.56
CA ALA A 15 -8.70 -2.67 1.78
C ALA A 15 -7.65 -3.75 1.52
N VAL A 16 -7.98 -4.79 0.78
CA VAL A 16 -7.03 -5.85 0.39
C VAL A 16 -5.91 -5.29 -0.47
N ILE A 17 -6.24 -4.51 -1.51
CA ILE A 17 -5.24 -3.88 -2.37
C ILE A 17 -4.32 -2.97 -1.55
N ALA A 18 -4.87 -2.17 -0.65
CA ALA A 18 -4.07 -1.29 0.19
C ALA A 18 -3.15 -2.06 1.13
N GLY A 19 -3.64 -3.18 1.69
CA GLY A 19 -2.83 -4.10 2.48
C GLY A 19 -1.67 -4.69 1.68
N LEU A 20 -1.94 -5.16 0.45
CA LEU A 20 -0.91 -5.70 -0.45
C LEU A 20 0.13 -4.64 -0.82
N LEU A 21 -0.29 -3.41 -1.15
CA LEU A 21 0.61 -2.29 -1.43
C LEU A 21 1.47 -1.96 -0.21
N SER A 22 0.89 -2.00 0.98
CA SER A 22 1.61 -1.65 2.22
C SER A 22 2.63 -2.73 2.59
N VAL A 23 2.24 -4.00 2.56
CA VAL A 23 3.15 -5.12 2.85
C VAL A 23 4.23 -5.21 1.78
N GLY A 24 3.86 -5.13 0.50
CA GLY A 24 4.82 -5.13 -0.61
C GLY A 24 5.78 -3.95 -0.54
N GLY A 25 5.27 -2.75 -0.25
CA GLY A 25 6.10 -1.55 -0.08
C GLY A 25 7.11 -1.69 1.05
N PHE A 26 6.69 -2.21 2.20
CA PHE A 26 7.58 -2.46 3.34
C PHE A 26 8.69 -3.48 3.01
N LEU A 27 8.35 -4.56 2.30
CA LEU A 27 9.33 -5.56 1.89
C LEU A 27 10.35 -5.00 0.90
N VAL A 28 9.89 -4.22 -0.08
CA VAL A 28 10.77 -3.60 -1.08
C VAL A 28 11.64 -2.52 -0.45
N GLU A 29 11.12 -1.72 0.47
CA GLU A 29 11.90 -0.74 1.24
C GLU A 29 12.99 -1.42 2.07
N SER A 30 12.64 -2.50 2.77
CA SER A 30 13.58 -3.30 3.58
C SER A 30 14.71 -3.87 2.70
N ALA A 31 14.36 -4.46 1.55
CA ALA A 31 15.34 -4.94 0.58
C ALA A 31 16.23 -3.81 0.07
N GLY A 32 15.67 -2.64 -0.23
CA GLY A 32 16.44 -1.48 -0.67
C GLY A 32 17.47 -1.01 0.36
N ILE A 33 17.09 -0.98 1.63
CA ILE A 33 18.02 -0.66 2.73
C ILE A 33 19.14 -1.69 2.82
N ASP A 34 18.83 -2.99 2.76
CA ASP A 34 19.84 -4.05 2.77
C ASP A 34 20.79 -3.94 1.58
N THR A 35 20.27 -3.66 0.38
CA THR A 35 21.03 -3.46 -0.86
C THR A 35 21.94 -2.23 -0.77
N LEU A 36 21.47 -1.13 -0.16
CA LEU A 36 22.29 0.05 0.13
C LEU A 36 23.44 -0.28 1.09
N MET A 37 23.15 -1.04 2.16
CA MET A 37 24.15 -1.48 3.13
C MET A 37 25.17 -2.46 2.52
N ALA A 38 24.77 -3.22 1.50
CA ALA A 38 25.65 -4.08 0.72
C ALA A 38 26.53 -3.32 -0.31
N GLY A 39 26.39 -2.00 -0.42
CA GLY A 39 27.19 -1.14 -1.29
C GLY A 39 26.65 -0.99 -2.72
N GLN A 40 25.47 -1.52 -3.02
CA GLN A 40 24.81 -1.35 -4.32
C GLN A 40 23.90 -0.11 -4.31
N SER A 41 24.52 1.07 -4.38
CA SER A 41 23.83 2.34 -4.15
C SER A 41 22.66 2.64 -5.11
N ALA A 42 22.79 2.32 -6.40
CA ALA A 42 21.76 2.62 -7.40
C ALA A 42 20.52 1.72 -7.25
N LEU A 43 20.73 0.41 -7.07
CA LEU A 43 19.63 -0.55 -6.90
C LEU A 43 18.94 -0.35 -5.56
N GLY A 44 19.69 -0.19 -4.48
CA GLY A 44 19.10 0.01 -3.15
C GLY A 44 18.34 1.33 -3.03
N ALA A 45 18.80 2.40 -3.67
CA ALA A 45 18.05 3.65 -3.72
C ALA A 45 16.76 3.52 -4.54
N TRP A 46 16.79 2.77 -5.65
CA TRP A 46 15.61 2.50 -6.45
C TRP A 46 14.56 1.71 -5.66
N GLU A 47 14.98 0.61 -5.03
CA GLU A 47 14.12 -0.22 -4.18
C GLU A 47 13.54 0.59 -3.03
N ALA A 48 14.35 1.38 -2.31
CA ALA A 48 13.86 2.24 -1.25
C ALA A 48 12.79 3.24 -1.74
N VAL A 49 13.01 3.91 -2.87
CA VAL A 49 12.04 4.85 -3.45
C VAL A 49 10.74 4.13 -3.85
N VAL A 50 10.85 2.97 -4.51
CA VAL A 50 9.67 2.18 -4.90
C VAL A 50 8.89 1.71 -3.67
N GLY A 51 9.59 1.22 -2.65
CA GLY A 51 8.99 0.81 -1.38
C GLY A 51 8.18 1.93 -0.73
N VAL A 52 8.78 3.13 -0.62
CA VAL A 52 8.10 4.34 -0.10
C VAL A 52 6.88 4.70 -0.94
N LEU A 53 6.99 4.68 -2.28
CA LEU A 53 5.86 5.00 -3.16
C LEU A 53 4.69 4.03 -2.98
N LEU A 54 4.97 2.72 -2.82
CA LEU A 54 3.95 1.70 -2.56
C LEU A 54 3.28 1.90 -1.19
N LEU A 55 4.06 2.21 -0.15
CA LEU A 55 3.53 2.56 1.18
C LEU A 55 2.61 3.79 1.12
N VAL A 56 3.04 4.86 0.44
CA VAL A 56 2.24 6.07 0.26
C VAL A 56 0.96 5.76 -0.51
N ALA A 57 1.03 4.95 -1.56
CA ALA A 57 -0.14 4.52 -2.32
C ALA A 57 -1.13 3.71 -1.45
N GLY A 58 -0.63 2.78 -0.64
CA GLY A 58 -1.43 2.01 0.32
C GLY A 58 -2.15 2.91 1.33
N VAL A 59 -1.42 3.85 1.95
CA VAL A 59 -2.00 4.80 2.92
C VAL A 59 -3.04 5.71 2.26
N LYS A 60 -2.77 6.23 1.06
CA LYS A 60 -3.75 7.02 0.32
C LYS A 60 -5.02 6.23 0.01
N LEU A 61 -4.87 4.98 -0.41
CA LEU A 61 -6.00 4.11 -0.74
C LEU A 61 -6.85 3.82 0.50
N ILE A 62 -6.22 3.54 1.65
CA ILE A 62 -6.93 3.40 2.94
C ILE A 62 -7.70 4.69 3.25
N ARG A 63 -7.03 5.84 3.17
CA ARG A 63 -7.62 7.12 3.53
C ARG A 63 -8.82 7.49 2.66
N GLU A 64 -8.72 7.30 1.35
CA GLU A 64 -9.70 7.79 0.39
C GLU A 64 -10.84 6.81 0.10
N LYS A 65 -10.59 5.49 0.24
CA LYS A 65 -11.56 4.45 -0.15
C LYS A 65 -12.04 3.57 0.99
N VAL A 66 -11.27 3.47 2.07
CA VAL A 66 -11.63 2.63 3.21
C VAL A 66 -12.19 3.48 4.34
N LEU A 67 -11.45 4.50 4.79
CA LEU A 67 -11.85 5.33 5.94
C LEU A 67 -13.03 6.27 5.65
N VAL A 68 -13.19 6.74 4.41
CA VAL A 68 -14.33 7.58 4.01
C VAL A 68 -15.64 6.81 4.19
N GLU A 69 -15.68 5.56 3.72
CA GLU A 69 -16.83 4.66 3.84
C GLU A 69 -17.26 4.48 5.30
N PHE A 70 -16.30 4.30 6.23
CA PHE A 70 -16.60 4.16 7.66
C PHE A 70 -16.99 5.48 8.35
N SER A 71 -16.77 6.63 7.72
CA SER A 71 -17.16 7.93 8.28
C SER A 71 -18.58 8.36 7.90
N ASP A 72 -19.13 7.77 6.83
CA ASP A 72 -20.48 8.06 6.33
C ASP A 72 -21.57 7.15 6.97
N VAL A 73 -21.16 6.20 7.84
CA VAL A 73 -22.03 5.29 8.64
C VAL A 73 -22.28 5.86 10.04
#